data_AF-A0A4Y8I1J1-F1
#
_entry.id   AF-A0A4Y8I1J1-F1
#
_cell.length_a   1.000
_cell.length_b   1.000
_cell.length_c   1.000
_cell.angle_alpha   90.00
_cell.angle_beta   90.00
_cell.angle_gamma   90.00
#
_symmetry.space_group_name_H-M   'P 1'
#
loop_
_entity.id
_entity.type
_entity.pdbx_description
1 polymer ?
#
loop_
_entity_poly.entity_id
_entity_poly.type
_entity_poly.pdbx_seq_one_letter_code
_entity_poly.pdbx_strand_id
1 'polypeptide(L)'
;MNKKIVNIISEPKKDSRTYLLAFLICALFPGCGTSRAYLTLSDIDPRFEVLNDAGIQIILTDYVISDIEKYNEFFKSSAIISFTFNLSHSMIKDATANLKKYAQDHLAKMTMDENIEEMIGDTPHDSLSVEQSIAIMRLEKERDRISHNEKKYFIFMGGQIAIGSLALLRGIKETPSLLRQGRLLLTDIRGDFSTNGIPDFLAISDVSKGMIESTERLNKVRKGAPVLVEDMKVLYEAFKMLS
;
A
#
# COMPACT_ATOMS: atom_id res chain seq x y z
N MET A 1 31.83 19.29 -25.79
CA MET A 1 32.73 18.51 -24.91
C MET A 1 32.30 18.76 -23.46
N ASN A 2 31.60 17.81 -22.82
CA ASN A 2 32.15 16.84 -21.84
C ASN A 2 32.55 17.54 -20.51
N LYS A 3 32.01 17.24 -19.31
CA LYS A 3 31.50 15.99 -18.73
C LYS A 3 30.58 16.27 -17.53
N LYS A 4 29.50 15.47 -17.44
CA LYS A 4 28.95 14.76 -16.26
C LYS A 4 29.34 15.27 -14.85
N ILE A 5 28.33 15.72 -14.10
CA ILE A 5 28.27 15.54 -12.64
C ILE A 5 27.36 14.34 -12.39
N VAL A 6 27.94 13.28 -11.84
CA VAL A 6 27.27 12.02 -11.47
C VAL A 6 27.11 11.98 -9.96
N ASN A 7 25.93 11.55 -9.52
CA ASN A 7 25.54 11.17 -8.16
C ASN A 7 26.61 10.39 -7.38
N ILE A 8 26.69 10.67 -6.07
CA ILE A 8 26.91 9.65 -5.04
C ILE A 8 26.00 9.98 -3.85
N ILE A 9 24.72 9.61 -3.95
CA ILE A 9 23.92 9.30 -2.76
C ILE A 9 24.24 7.83 -2.49
N SER A 10 25.00 7.58 -1.43
CA SER A 10 25.34 6.24 -0.98
C SER A 10 24.06 5.51 -0.57
N GLU A 11 23.77 4.39 -1.24
CA GLU A 11 22.79 3.42 -0.79
C GLU A 11 23.10 2.96 0.64
N PRO A 12 22.12 2.88 1.55
CA PRO A 12 22.32 2.19 2.82
C PRO A 12 22.43 0.69 2.53
N LYS A 13 23.61 0.12 2.79
CA LYS A 13 23.83 -1.33 2.77
C LYS A 13 22.81 -2.03 3.68
N LYS A 14 22.05 -2.96 3.09
CA LYS A 14 21.24 -3.95 3.80
C LYS A 14 22.16 -4.78 4.71
N ASP A 15 22.18 -4.45 6.00
CA ASP A 15 22.87 -5.24 7.01
C ASP A 15 21.82 -5.85 7.95
N SER A 16 21.74 -7.18 7.97
CA SER A 16 20.85 -7.97 8.84
C SER A 16 21.08 -7.69 10.33
N ARG A 17 22.22 -7.07 10.66
CA ARG A 17 22.59 -6.60 11.99
C ARG A 17 21.73 -5.44 12.48
N THR A 18 21.20 -4.59 11.60
CA THR A 18 20.38 -3.43 12.00
C THR A 18 19.02 -3.87 12.52
N TYR A 19 18.42 -4.90 11.91
CA TYR A 19 17.18 -5.52 12.38
C TYR A 19 17.41 -6.30 13.69
N LEU A 20 18.53 -7.00 13.79
CA LEU A 20 18.91 -7.70 15.02
C LEU A 20 19.15 -6.74 16.18
N LEU A 21 19.75 -5.57 15.92
CA LEU A 21 20.00 -4.53 16.91
C LEU A 21 18.69 -3.84 17.35
N ALA A 22 17.77 -3.55 16.43
CA ALA A 22 16.45 -3.03 16.76
C ALA A 22 15.63 -4.04 17.61
N PHE A 23 15.72 -5.34 17.29
CA PHE A 23 15.07 -6.41 18.06
C PHE A 23 15.71 -6.58 19.47
N LEU A 24 17.04 -6.46 19.58
CA LEU A 24 17.76 -6.54 20.86
C LEU A 24 17.53 -5.32 21.76
N ILE A 25 17.34 -4.12 21.20
CA ILE A 25 17.02 -2.92 21.98
C ILE A 25 15.63 -3.04 22.62
N CYS A 26 14.68 -3.70 21.96
CA CYS A 26 13.35 -4.00 22.53
C CYS A 26 13.40 -5.05 23.67
N ALA A 27 14.41 -5.93 23.69
CA ALA A 27 14.52 -7.01 24.68
C ALA A 27 15.27 -6.62 25.97
N LEU A 28 15.96 -5.47 26.00
CA LEU A 28 16.89 -5.11 27.08
C LEU A 28 16.35 -4.09 28.10
N PHE A 29 15.12 -3.61 27.96
CA PHE A 29 14.46 -2.71 28.93
C PHE A 29 13.01 -3.15 29.21
N PRO A 30 12.75 -4.06 30.17
CA PRO A 30 11.41 -4.33 30.65
C PRO A 30 11.04 -3.22 31.65
N GLY A 31 10.68 -2.04 31.12
CA GLY A 31 10.42 -0.88 31.95
C GLY A 31 10.05 0.36 31.16
N CYS A 32 8.89 0.33 30.49
CA CYS A 32 7.88 1.40 30.45
C CYS A 32 6.82 1.06 29.38
N GLY A 33 5.69 0.49 29.80
CA GLY A 33 4.34 0.72 29.25
C GLY A 33 3.98 0.26 27.84
N THR A 34 4.73 0.62 26.80
CA THR A 34 4.41 0.28 25.39
C THR A 34 5.64 0.34 24.50
N SER A 35 5.73 -0.53 23.49
CA SER A 35 6.75 -0.46 22.42
C SER A 35 6.11 -0.37 21.03
N ARG A 36 6.90 -0.13 19.98
CA ARG A 36 6.41 -0.09 18.58
C ARG A 36 7.07 -1.18 17.74
N ALA A 37 6.27 -1.88 16.94
CA ALA A 37 6.75 -2.83 15.94
C ALA A 37 6.37 -2.39 14.53
N TYR A 38 7.12 -2.84 13.54
CA TYR A 38 6.93 -2.51 12.12
C TYR A 38 6.45 -3.71 11.32
N LEU A 39 5.56 -3.45 10.37
CA LEU A 39 5.10 -4.45 9.40
C LEU A 39 5.95 -4.47 8.13
N THR A 40 5.97 -5.64 7.51
CA THR A 40 6.61 -5.95 6.23
C THR A 40 5.56 -6.40 5.20
N LEU A 41 5.94 -6.47 3.92
CA LEU A 41 5.02 -6.90 2.86
C LEU A 41 4.47 -8.33 3.07
N SER A 42 5.27 -9.22 3.67
CA SER A 42 4.86 -10.59 3.99
C SER A 42 3.77 -10.66 5.07
N ASP A 43 3.66 -9.63 5.92
CA ASP A 43 2.57 -9.52 6.90
C ASP A 43 1.21 -9.24 6.24
N ILE A 44 1.18 -8.75 4.99
CA ILE A 44 -0.06 -8.56 4.22
C ILE A 44 -0.43 -9.85 3.47
N ASP A 45 0.49 -10.33 2.63
CA ASP A 45 0.33 -11.57 1.88
C ASP A 45 1.74 -12.09 1.53
N PRO A 46 2.06 -13.37 1.79
CA PRO A 46 3.39 -13.92 1.52
C PRO A 46 3.76 -13.84 0.02
N ARG A 47 2.78 -13.77 -0.89
CA ARG A 47 3.04 -13.59 -2.32
C ARG A 47 3.65 -12.23 -2.64
N PHE A 48 3.57 -11.26 -1.73
CA PHE A 48 4.25 -9.98 -1.87
C PHE A 48 5.76 -10.03 -1.58
N GLU A 49 6.30 -11.13 -1.04
CA GLU A 49 7.75 -11.27 -0.87
C GLU A 49 8.50 -11.21 -2.20
N VAL A 50 7.89 -11.74 -3.26
CA VAL A 50 8.40 -11.64 -4.64
C VAL A 50 8.51 -10.17 -5.10
N LEU A 51 7.80 -9.23 -4.46
CA LEU A 51 7.86 -7.81 -4.78
C LEU A 51 9.00 -7.06 -4.09
N ASN A 52 9.54 -7.58 -2.98
CA ASN A 52 10.71 -6.99 -2.33
C ASN A 52 11.94 -7.03 -3.25
N ASP A 53 12.01 -8.02 -4.13
CA ASP A 53 13.08 -8.18 -5.12
C ASP A 53 12.96 -7.15 -6.27
N ALA A 54 11.79 -6.54 -6.46
CA ALA A 54 11.54 -5.55 -7.51
C ALA A 54 11.86 -4.10 -7.08
N GLY A 55 12.41 -3.89 -5.87
CA GLY A 55 12.88 -2.57 -5.42
C GLY A 55 11.78 -1.57 -5.03
N ILE A 56 10.56 -2.04 -4.75
CA ILE A 56 9.47 -1.20 -4.25
C ILE A 56 9.81 -0.73 -2.83
N GLN A 57 9.84 0.59 -2.63
CA GLN A 57 10.17 1.22 -1.34
C GLN A 57 9.08 0.89 -0.32
N ILE A 58 9.43 0.15 0.73
CA ILE A 58 8.48 -0.33 1.74
C ILE A 58 8.06 0.83 2.64
N ILE A 59 6.76 1.15 2.65
CA ILE A 59 6.17 2.07 3.64
C ILE A 59 5.95 1.26 4.92
N LEU A 60 6.86 1.41 5.89
CA LEU A 60 6.72 0.78 7.20
C LEU A 60 5.49 1.38 7.92
N THR A 61 4.49 0.55 8.23
CA THR A 61 3.43 0.92 9.18
C THR A 61 3.78 0.33 10.53
N ASP A 62 3.74 1.16 11.58
CA ASP A 62 3.99 0.74 12.95
C ASP A 62 2.70 0.44 13.71
N TYR A 63 2.80 -0.35 14.77
CA TYR A 63 1.72 -0.60 15.72
C TYR A 63 2.23 -0.67 17.16
N VAL A 64 1.35 -0.35 18.10
CA VAL A 64 1.64 -0.38 19.54
C VAL A 64 1.73 -1.82 20.01
N ILE A 65 2.65 -2.11 20.93
CA ILE A 65 2.73 -3.35 21.70
C ILE A 65 2.50 -3.01 23.16
N SER A 66 1.62 -3.76 23.81
CA SER A 66 1.37 -3.76 25.26
C SER A 66 1.66 -5.14 25.85
N ASP A 67 1.55 -5.24 27.17
CA ASP A 67 1.74 -6.48 27.91
C ASP A 67 0.55 -7.46 27.79
N ILE A 68 -0.52 -7.08 27.08
CA ILE A 68 -1.76 -7.87 27.00
C ILE A 68 -2.09 -8.22 25.55
N GLU A 69 -2.06 -9.51 25.25
CA GLU A 69 -2.10 -10.03 23.88
C GLU A 69 -3.33 -9.61 23.06
N LYS A 70 -4.53 -9.58 23.66
CA LYS A 70 -5.75 -9.16 22.94
C LYS A 70 -5.67 -7.73 22.37
N TYR A 71 -4.87 -6.85 22.97
CA TYR A 71 -4.60 -5.51 22.44
C TYR A 71 -3.57 -5.56 21.31
N ASN A 72 -2.51 -6.35 21.46
CA ASN A 72 -1.48 -6.56 20.43
C ASN A 72 -2.09 -7.12 19.13
N GLU A 73 -2.97 -8.12 19.23
CA GLU A 73 -3.68 -8.69 18.08
C GLU A 73 -4.53 -7.64 17.37
N PHE A 74 -5.26 -6.80 18.12
CA PHE A 74 -6.06 -5.72 17.56
C PHE A 74 -5.18 -4.66 16.87
N PHE A 75 -4.11 -4.21 17.53
CA PHE A 75 -3.16 -3.24 16.99
C PHE A 75 -2.52 -3.75 15.70
N LYS A 76 -2.00 -4.98 15.72
CA LYS A 76 -1.39 -5.62 14.55
C LYS A 76 -2.38 -5.76 13.40
N SER A 77 -3.59 -6.27 13.66
CA SER A 77 -4.61 -6.46 12.62
C SER A 77 -5.03 -5.13 11.99
N SER A 78 -5.25 -4.09 12.80
CA SER A 78 -5.59 -2.76 12.30
C SER A 78 -4.48 -2.16 11.43
N ALA A 79 -3.21 -2.40 11.80
CA ALA A 79 -2.05 -1.92 11.08
C ALA A 79 -1.87 -2.68 9.75
N ILE A 80 -2.09 -4.00 9.71
CA ILE A 80 -2.03 -4.79 8.46
C ILE A 80 -3.06 -4.29 7.46
N ILE A 81 -4.31 -4.08 7.89
CA ILE A 81 -5.37 -3.58 7.02
C ILE A 81 -5.04 -2.15 6.52
N SER A 82 -4.57 -1.28 7.40
CA SER A 82 -4.16 0.09 7.03
C SER A 82 -2.98 0.08 6.06
N PHE A 83 -2.01 -0.80 6.27
CA PHE A 83 -0.85 -0.91 5.41
C PHE A 83 -1.24 -1.41 4.03
N THR A 84 -2.11 -2.42 3.95
CA THR A 84 -2.69 -2.93 2.70
C THR A 84 -3.40 -1.82 1.91
N PHE A 85 -4.20 -0.99 2.59
CA PHE A 85 -4.89 0.13 1.98
C PHE A 85 -3.92 1.18 1.41
N ASN A 86 -2.89 1.57 2.16
CA ASN A 86 -1.88 2.52 1.70
C ASN A 86 -1.03 1.97 0.54
N LEU A 87 -0.63 0.70 0.62
CA LEU A 87 0.10 0.01 -0.44
C LEU A 87 -0.72 0.00 -1.74
N SER A 88 -2.00 -0.37 -1.65
CA SER A 88 -2.92 -0.40 -2.79
C SER A 88 -3.06 0.98 -3.45
N HIS A 89 -3.10 2.06 -2.66
CA HIS A 89 -3.09 3.43 -3.17
C HIS A 89 -1.82 3.75 -3.95
N SER A 90 -0.64 3.38 -3.42
CA SER A 90 0.63 3.58 -4.13
C SER A 90 0.66 2.81 -5.45
N MET A 91 0.23 1.55 -5.42
CA MET A 91 0.20 0.69 -6.60
C MET A 91 -0.68 1.26 -7.71
N ILE A 92 -1.89 1.76 -7.38
CA ILE A 92 -2.76 2.41 -8.37
C ILE A 92 -2.12 3.67 -8.93
N LYS A 93 -1.52 4.49 -8.06
CA LYS A 93 -0.88 5.74 -8.48
C LYS A 93 0.24 5.47 -9.48
N ASP A 94 1.11 4.52 -9.18
CA ASP A 94 2.24 4.16 -10.03
C ASP A 94 1.78 3.48 -11.32
N ALA A 95 0.81 2.56 -11.22
CA ALA A 95 0.19 1.91 -12.38
C ALA A 95 -0.45 2.91 -13.33
N THR A 96 -1.21 3.87 -12.78
CA THR A 96 -1.86 4.93 -13.55
C THR A 96 -0.85 5.84 -14.22
N ALA A 97 0.19 6.28 -13.49
CA ALA A 97 1.21 7.16 -14.04
C ALA A 97 1.94 6.51 -15.22
N ASN A 98 2.34 5.24 -15.08
CA ASN A 98 3.00 4.51 -16.16
C ASN A 98 2.06 4.23 -17.34
N LEU A 99 0.79 3.89 -17.10
CA LEU A 99 -0.19 3.73 -18.17
C LEU A 99 -0.34 5.01 -19.00
N LYS A 100 -0.50 6.15 -18.33
CA LYS A 100 -0.58 7.46 -18.99
C LYS A 100 0.69 7.75 -19.79
N LYS A 101 1.86 7.46 -19.21
CA LYS A 101 3.15 7.63 -19.89
C LYS A 101 3.24 6.78 -21.16
N TYR A 102 2.89 5.51 -21.12
CA TYR A 102 2.90 4.67 -22.32
C TYR A 102 1.91 5.20 -23.37
N ALA A 103 0.69 5.58 -22.96
CA ALA A 103 -0.28 6.17 -23.87
C ALA A 103 0.24 7.45 -24.53
N GLN A 104 0.91 8.32 -23.78
CA GLN A 104 1.57 9.52 -24.29
C GLN A 104 2.71 9.20 -25.26
N ASP A 105 3.57 8.24 -24.92
CA ASP A 105 4.72 7.84 -25.74
C ASP A 105 4.27 7.24 -27.08
N HIS A 106 3.13 6.55 -27.12
CA HIS A 106 2.51 6.05 -28.34
C HIS A 106 1.81 7.16 -29.12
N LEU A 107 1.00 7.96 -28.43
CA LEU A 107 0.33 9.11 -29.02
C LEU A 107 1.30 10.07 -29.73
N ALA A 108 2.43 10.40 -29.11
CA ALA A 108 3.45 11.26 -29.70
C ALA A 108 4.10 10.67 -30.97
N LYS A 109 4.03 9.34 -31.16
CA LYS A 109 4.48 8.67 -32.40
C LYS A 109 3.39 8.65 -33.47
N MET A 110 2.14 8.90 -33.08
CA MET A 110 0.97 8.81 -33.96
C MET A 110 0.42 10.17 -34.40
N THR A 111 1.05 11.31 -34.05
CA THR A 111 0.66 12.68 -34.47
C THR A 111 0.81 12.96 -35.98
N MET A 112 0.63 11.93 -36.81
CA MET A 112 0.40 12.00 -38.26
C MET A 112 -0.85 11.20 -38.71
N ASP A 113 -1.69 10.72 -37.80
CA ASP A 113 -2.80 9.79 -38.08
C ASP A 113 -4.15 10.39 -37.61
N GLU A 114 -5.07 10.69 -38.55
CA GLU A 114 -6.30 11.48 -38.33
C GLU A 114 -7.26 10.93 -37.24
N ASN A 115 -7.26 9.60 -37.02
CA ASN A 115 -8.15 8.93 -36.06
C ASN A 115 -7.89 9.29 -34.58
N ILE A 116 -6.79 9.97 -34.29
CA ILE A 116 -6.31 10.22 -32.94
C ILE A 116 -6.70 11.61 -32.45
N GLU A 117 -6.81 12.57 -33.37
CA GLU A 117 -7.32 13.91 -33.05
C GLU A 117 -8.76 13.85 -32.52
N GLU A 118 -9.58 12.94 -33.06
CA GLU A 118 -10.98 12.74 -32.64
C GLU A 118 -11.11 12.15 -31.21
N MET A 119 -10.14 11.34 -30.78
CA MET A 119 -10.13 10.72 -29.44
C MET A 119 -9.67 11.65 -28.31
N ILE A 120 -8.92 12.71 -28.64
CA ILE A 120 -8.17 13.52 -27.66
C ILE A 120 -8.67 14.96 -27.60
N GLY A 121 -9.20 15.49 -28.71
CA GLY A 121 -9.54 16.90 -28.83
C GLY A 121 -8.36 17.82 -28.51
N ASP A 122 -8.63 19.05 -28.04
CA ASP A 122 -7.60 20.06 -27.66
C ASP A 122 -6.90 19.76 -26.31
N THR A 123 -6.96 18.52 -25.82
CA THR A 123 -6.44 18.16 -24.50
C THR A 123 -4.90 18.13 -24.53
N PRO A 124 -4.20 18.95 -23.72
CA PRO A 124 -2.73 18.92 -23.68
C PRO A 124 -2.22 17.52 -23.38
N HIS A 125 -1.17 17.08 -24.08
CA HIS A 125 -0.59 15.72 -23.94
C HIS A 125 -0.37 15.30 -22.47
N ASP A 126 -0.10 16.25 -21.57
CA ASP A 126 0.17 16.03 -20.14
C ASP A 126 -1.08 15.75 -19.28
N SER A 127 -2.28 15.74 -19.86
CA SER A 127 -3.56 15.73 -19.12
C SER A 127 -4.49 14.55 -19.43
N LEU A 128 -4.00 13.50 -20.11
CA LEU A 128 -4.82 12.33 -20.43
C LEU A 128 -5.48 11.73 -19.18
N SER A 129 -6.78 11.44 -19.27
CA SER A 129 -7.52 10.67 -18.27
C SER A 129 -7.06 9.20 -18.27
N VAL A 130 -7.44 8.43 -17.24
CA VAL A 130 -7.16 6.98 -17.21
C VAL A 130 -7.86 6.29 -18.38
N GLU A 131 -9.12 6.63 -18.62
CA GLU A 131 -9.97 6.09 -19.68
C GLU A 131 -9.39 6.40 -21.07
N GLN A 132 -8.97 7.64 -21.30
CA GLN A 132 -8.31 8.04 -22.54
C GLN A 132 -7.00 7.24 -22.75
N SER A 133 -6.23 7.05 -21.68
CA SER A 133 -4.98 6.28 -21.75
C SER A 133 -5.23 4.80 -22.07
N ILE A 134 -6.25 4.19 -21.45
CA ILE A 134 -6.67 2.82 -21.77
C ILE A 134 -7.09 2.72 -23.24
N ALA A 135 -7.88 3.66 -23.73
CA ALA A 135 -8.37 3.66 -25.10
C ALA A 135 -7.23 3.77 -26.13
N ILE A 136 -6.27 4.68 -25.90
CA ILE A 136 -5.09 4.83 -26.77
C ILE A 136 -4.29 3.53 -26.79
N MET A 137 -3.98 2.96 -25.62
CA MET A 137 -3.20 1.72 -25.55
C MET A 137 -3.95 0.54 -26.16
N ARG A 138 -5.28 0.50 -26.06
CA ARG A 138 -6.10 -0.52 -26.73
C ARG A 138 -5.96 -0.44 -28.24
N LEU A 139 -6.07 0.76 -28.81
CA LEU A 139 -5.91 0.97 -30.24
C LEU A 139 -4.50 0.59 -30.71
N GLU A 140 -3.48 0.85 -29.89
CA GLU A 140 -2.11 0.37 -30.17
C GLU A 140 -1.97 -1.15 -30.08
N LYS A 141 -2.72 -1.81 -29.18
CA LYS A 141 -2.78 -3.27 -29.16
C LYS A 141 -3.39 -3.82 -30.44
N GLU A 142 -4.50 -3.24 -30.90
CA GLU A 142 -5.19 -3.65 -32.13
C GLU A 142 -4.30 -3.47 -33.37
N ARG A 143 -3.34 -2.52 -33.32
CA ARG A 143 -2.32 -2.29 -34.35
C ARG A 143 -1.02 -3.11 -34.14
N ASP A 144 -0.97 -3.99 -33.14
CA ASP A 144 0.21 -4.77 -32.71
C ASP A 144 1.46 -3.92 -32.45
N ARG A 145 1.27 -2.73 -31.87
CA ARG A 145 2.34 -1.75 -31.58
C ARG A 145 2.76 -1.72 -30.11
N ILE A 146 2.11 -2.49 -29.25
CA ILE A 146 2.56 -2.70 -27.87
C ILE A 146 3.82 -3.58 -27.88
N SER A 147 4.91 -3.02 -27.38
CA SER A 147 6.19 -3.72 -27.27
C SER A 147 6.16 -4.86 -26.26
N HIS A 148 7.10 -5.80 -26.39
CA HIS A 148 7.26 -6.91 -25.45
C HIS A 148 7.50 -6.47 -24.00
N ASN A 149 8.22 -5.35 -23.82
CA ASN A 149 8.50 -4.82 -22.48
C ASN A 149 7.24 -4.23 -21.83
N GLU A 150 6.40 -3.56 -22.61
CA GLU A 150 5.11 -3.05 -22.15
C GLU A 150 4.16 -4.20 -21.79
N LYS A 151 4.07 -5.25 -22.64
CA LYS A 151 3.29 -6.45 -22.33
C LYS A 151 3.73 -7.09 -21.02
N LYS A 152 5.05 -7.25 -20.81
CA LYS A 152 5.60 -7.76 -19.53
C LYS A 152 5.24 -6.88 -18.35
N TYR A 153 5.33 -5.55 -18.51
CA TYR A 153 4.93 -4.60 -17.48
C TYR A 153 3.45 -4.75 -17.11
N PHE A 154 2.55 -4.82 -18.11
CA PHE A 154 1.11 -4.97 -17.87
C PHE A 154 0.78 -6.31 -17.19
N ILE A 155 1.41 -7.41 -17.59
CA ILE A 155 1.25 -8.72 -16.92
C ILE A 155 1.68 -8.61 -15.45
N PHE A 156 2.87 -8.06 -15.21
CA PHE A 156 3.43 -7.97 -13.87
C PHE A 156 2.56 -7.10 -12.97
N MET A 157 2.26 -5.87 -13.39
CA MET A 157 1.44 -4.94 -12.62
C MET A 157 0.01 -5.43 -12.44
N GLY A 158 -0.58 -6.07 -13.46
CA GLY A 158 -1.90 -6.70 -13.35
C GLY A 158 -1.91 -7.77 -12.27
N GLY A 159 -0.87 -8.61 -12.21
CA GLY A 159 -0.69 -9.58 -11.14
C GLY A 159 -0.59 -8.93 -9.75
N GLN A 160 0.18 -7.86 -9.61
CA GLN A 160 0.29 -7.15 -8.32
C GLN A 160 -1.04 -6.55 -7.88
N ILE A 161 -1.74 -5.85 -8.79
CA ILE A 161 -3.05 -5.25 -8.51
C ILE A 161 -4.08 -6.32 -8.14
N ALA A 162 -4.03 -7.50 -8.77
CA ALA A 162 -4.89 -8.63 -8.39
C ALA A 162 -4.60 -9.11 -6.95
N ILE A 163 -3.33 -9.25 -6.56
CA ILE A 163 -2.97 -9.65 -5.18
C ILE A 163 -3.42 -8.57 -4.18
N GLY A 164 -3.11 -7.30 -4.46
CA GLY A 164 -3.49 -6.18 -3.58
C GLY A 164 -4.98 -6.00 -3.42
N SER A 165 -5.75 -6.15 -4.50
CA SER A 165 -7.22 -6.06 -4.44
C SER A 165 -7.83 -7.18 -3.61
N LEU A 166 -7.33 -8.41 -3.72
CA LEU A 166 -7.76 -9.54 -2.88
C LEU A 166 -7.42 -9.32 -1.39
N ALA A 167 -6.22 -8.83 -1.09
CA ALA A 167 -5.81 -8.50 0.28
C ALA A 167 -6.69 -7.39 0.86
N LEU A 168 -6.96 -6.34 0.08
CA LEU A 168 -7.80 -5.22 0.49
C LEU A 168 -9.26 -5.64 0.69
N LEU A 169 -9.80 -6.51 -0.16
CA LEU A 169 -11.14 -7.09 0.01
C LEU A 169 -11.29 -7.87 1.32
N ARG A 170 -10.27 -8.64 1.71
CA ARG A 170 -10.23 -9.30 3.04
C ARG A 170 -10.24 -8.25 4.15
N GLY A 171 -9.39 -7.24 4.05
CA GLY A 171 -9.35 -6.13 5.01
C GLY A 171 -10.69 -5.39 5.15
N ILE A 172 -11.39 -5.12 4.05
CA ILE A 172 -12.75 -4.54 4.06
C ILE A 172 -13.72 -5.42 4.84
N LYS A 173 -13.68 -6.74 4.59
CA LYS A 173 -14.56 -7.71 5.24
C LYS A 173 -14.32 -7.79 6.76
N GLU A 174 -13.07 -7.68 7.19
CA GLU A 174 -12.65 -7.77 8.59
C GLU A 174 -12.83 -6.46 9.37
N THR A 175 -12.83 -5.31 8.68
CA THR A 175 -12.90 -3.99 9.31
C THR A 175 -14.11 -3.81 10.25
N PRO A 176 -15.35 -4.21 9.91
CA PRO A 176 -16.49 -4.06 10.82
C PRO A 176 -16.36 -4.83 12.13
N SER A 177 -15.86 -6.07 12.09
CA SER A 177 -15.67 -6.87 13.31
C SER A 177 -14.55 -6.32 14.17
N LEU A 178 -13.45 -5.88 13.57
CA LEU A 178 -12.36 -5.23 14.28
C LEU A 178 -12.80 -3.91 14.92
N LEU A 179 -13.58 -3.08 14.24
CA LEU A 179 -14.14 -1.85 14.83
C LEU A 179 -15.03 -2.15 16.04
N ARG A 180 -15.79 -3.26 16.03
CA ARG A 180 -16.58 -3.71 17.18
C ARG A 180 -15.67 -4.19 18.32
N GLN A 181 -14.65 -4.99 18.01
CA GLN A 181 -13.65 -5.45 18.98
C GLN A 181 -12.94 -4.27 19.65
N GLY A 182 -12.55 -3.26 18.87
CA GLY A 182 -11.88 -2.06 19.38
C GLY A 182 -12.70 -1.32 20.44
N ARG A 183 -14.04 -1.24 20.26
CA ARG A 183 -14.95 -0.64 21.26
C ARG A 183 -15.02 -1.45 22.55
N LEU A 184 -15.02 -2.78 22.45
CA LEU A 184 -15.04 -3.66 23.63
C LEU A 184 -13.74 -3.52 24.42
N LEU A 185 -12.60 -3.61 23.74
CA LEU A 185 -11.27 -3.45 24.34
C LEU A 185 -11.10 -2.08 25.02
N LEU A 186 -11.57 -0.99 24.40
CA LEU A 186 -11.57 0.34 25.04
C LEU A 186 -12.40 0.40 26.33
N THR A 187 -13.44 -0.42 26.45
CA THR A 187 -14.27 -0.48 27.66
C THR A 187 -13.57 -1.25 28.78
N ASP A 188 -12.82 -2.29 28.43
CA ASP A 188 -12.15 -3.18 29.38
C ASP A 188 -10.80 -2.65 29.88
N ILE A 189 -10.20 -1.70 29.16
CA ILE A 189 -8.82 -1.23 29.36
C ILE A 189 -8.45 -0.87 30.80
N ARG A 190 -9.35 -0.21 31.53
CA ARG A 190 -9.08 0.19 32.92
C ARG A 190 -8.95 -1.04 33.82
N GLY A 191 -9.78 -2.06 33.60
CA GLY A 191 -9.74 -3.31 34.36
C GLY A 191 -8.53 -4.17 34.00
N ASP A 192 -8.24 -4.27 32.70
CA ASP A 192 -7.14 -5.08 32.20
C ASP A 192 -5.75 -4.59 32.65
N PHE A 193 -5.57 -3.27 32.76
CA PHE A 193 -4.33 -2.64 33.21
C PHE A 193 -4.40 -2.21 34.68
N SER A 194 -5.03 -3.03 35.53
CA SER A 194 -5.06 -2.82 36.98
C SER A 194 -4.36 -3.96 37.71
N THR A 195 -3.48 -3.63 38.66
CA THR A 195 -2.86 -4.62 39.56
C THR A 195 -3.45 -4.44 40.95
N ASN A 196 -4.02 -5.50 41.53
CA ASN A 196 -4.70 -5.45 42.84
C ASN A 196 -5.77 -4.34 42.95
N GLY A 197 -6.47 -4.05 41.85
CA GLY A 197 -7.49 -2.99 41.78
C GLY A 197 -6.94 -1.58 41.67
N ILE A 198 -5.62 -1.41 41.56
CA ILE A 198 -4.96 -0.12 41.32
C ILE A 198 -4.65 0.01 39.82
N PRO A 199 -5.26 0.98 39.11
CA PRO A 199 -5.00 1.19 37.68
C PRO A 199 -3.59 1.73 37.41
N ASP A 200 -2.91 1.15 36.42
CA ASP A 200 -1.72 1.76 35.81
C ASP A 200 -2.15 2.81 34.79
N PHE A 201 -2.24 4.06 35.24
CA PHE A 201 -2.70 5.16 34.39
C PHE A 201 -1.77 5.45 33.19
N LEU A 202 -0.48 5.13 33.28
CA LEU A 202 0.44 5.33 32.16
C LEU A 202 0.18 4.29 31.07
N ALA A 203 0.13 3.01 31.44
CA ALA A 203 -0.19 1.94 30.50
C ALA A 203 -1.59 2.13 29.88
N ILE A 204 -2.59 2.49 30.69
CA ILE A 204 -3.94 2.81 30.21
C ILE A 204 -3.90 3.96 29.19
N SER A 205 -3.15 5.03 29.46
CA SER A 205 -3.06 6.18 28.56
C SER A 205 -2.47 5.79 27.20
N ASP A 206 -1.36 5.06 27.20
CA ASP A 206 -0.65 4.72 25.96
C ASP A 206 -1.41 3.70 25.13
N VAL A 207 -1.99 2.68 25.78
CA VAL A 207 -2.85 1.70 25.10
C VAL A 207 -4.11 2.39 24.57
N SER A 208 -4.72 3.34 25.31
CA SER A 208 -5.87 4.12 24.82
C SER A 208 -5.52 4.91 23.55
N LYS A 209 -4.34 5.54 23.48
CA LYS A 209 -3.88 6.23 22.27
C LYS A 209 -3.74 5.26 21.11
N GLY A 210 -3.10 4.10 21.33
CA GLY A 210 -2.98 3.05 20.32
C GLY A 210 -4.35 2.56 19.81
N MET A 211 -5.34 2.44 20.71
CA MET A 211 -6.71 2.05 20.35
C MET A 211 -7.39 3.09 19.47
N ILE A 212 -7.23 4.38 19.80
CA ILE A 212 -7.76 5.49 19.01
C ILE A 212 -7.11 5.51 17.63
N GLU A 213 -5.78 5.49 17.54
CA GLU A 213 -5.03 5.47 16.29
C GLU A 213 -5.44 4.30 15.38
N SER A 214 -5.54 3.10 15.96
CA SER A 214 -5.96 1.88 15.27
C SER A 214 -7.41 1.97 14.75
N THR A 215 -8.30 2.54 15.56
CA THR A 215 -9.70 2.77 15.18
C THR A 215 -9.83 3.82 14.08
N GLU A 216 -9.01 4.87 14.09
CA GLU A 216 -8.95 5.87 13.03
C GLU A 216 -8.47 5.28 11.71
N ARG A 217 -7.41 4.46 11.74
CA ARG A 217 -6.91 3.71 10.58
C ARG A 217 -8.02 2.84 9.97
N LEU A 218 -8.70 2.03 10.78
CA LEU A 218 -9.83 1.20 10.33
C LEU A 218 -10.99 2.03 9.77
N ASN A 219 -11.28 3.20 10.35
CA ASN A 219 -12.31 4.09 9.82
C ASN A 219 -11.94 4.71 8.46
N LYS A 220 -10.66 5.03 8.24
CA LYS A 220 -10.17 5.47 6.92
C LYS A 220 -10.36 4.38 5.88
N VAL A 221 -9.96 3.15 6.21
CA VAL A 221 -10.13 1.96 5.34
C VAL A 221 -11.61 1.75 5.01
N ARG A 222 -12.49 1.73 6.03
CA ARG A 222 -13.94 1.55 5.84
C ARG A 222 -14.54 2.52 4.83
N LYS A 223 -14.04 3.76 4.78
CA LYS A 223 -14.55 4.81 3.88
C LYS A 223 -13.90 4.75 2.49
N GLY A 224 -12.59 4.53 2.41
CA GLY A 224 -11.83 4.67 1.16
C GLY A 224 -11.60 3.37 0.40
N ALA A 225 -11.48 2.24 1.10
CA ALA A 225 -11.09 0.97 0.49
C ALA A 225 -12.08 0.44 -0.57
N PRO A 226 -13.42 0.59 -0.43
CA PRO A 226 -14.34 0.14 -1.47
C PRO A 226 -14.11 0.83 -2.82
N VAL A 227 -13.90 2.16 -2.81
CA VAL A 227 -13.60 2.92 -4.04
C VAL A 227 -12.27 2.47 -4.62
N LEU A 228 -11.27 2.29 -3.76
CA LEU A 228 -9.94 1.85 -4.18
C LEU A 228 -9.97 0.47 -4.85
N VAL A 229 -10.79 -0.47 -4.36
CA VAL A 229 -10.96 -1.78 -5.00
C VAL A 229 -11.54 -1.67 -6.40
N GLU A 230 -12.49 -0.76 -6.64
CA GLU A 230 -13.04 -0.52 -7.97
C GLU A 230 -11.97 0.07 -8.91
N ASP A 231 -11.18 1.03 -8.44
CA ASP A 231 -10.05 1.59 -9.22
C ASP A 231 -9.02 0.51 -9.59
N MET A 232 -8.70 -0.39 -8.63
CA MET A 232 -7.81 -1.53 -8.86
C MET A 232 -8.39 -2.46 -9.92
N LYS A 233 -9.69 -2.74 -9.87
CA LYS A 233 -10.37 -3.62 -10.82
C LYS A 233 -10.34 -3.05 -12.24
N VAL A 234 -10.58 -1.74 -12.41
CA VAL A 234 -10.49 -1.06 -13.71
C VAL A 234 -9.09 -1.21 -14.30
N LEU A 235 -8.04 -0.92 -13.51
CA LEU A 235 -6.66 -1.06 -13.97
C LEU A 235 -6.26 -2.51 -14.24
N TYR A 236 -6.73 -3.46 -13.42
CA TYR A 236 -6.48 -4.87 -13.64
C TYR A 236 -7.05 -5.35 -14.97
N GLU A 237 -8.32 -5.05 -15.26
CA GLU A 237 -8.94 -5.44 -16.53
C GLU A 237 -8.28 -4.74 -17.72
N ALA A 238 -7.88 -3.47 -17.57
CA ALA A 238 -7.11 -2.76 -18.59
C ALA A 238 -5.78 -3.46 -18.86
N PHE A 239 -5.00 -3.80 -17.83
CA PHE A 239 -3.69 -4.44 -18.01
C PHE A 239 -3.81 -5.85 -18.57
N LYS A 240 -4.82 -6.62 -18.15
CA LYS A 240 -5.15 -7.93 -18.74
C LYS A 240 -5.52 -7.79 -20.22
N MET A 241 -6.24 -6.74 -20.58
CA MET A 241 -6.55 -6.44 -21.98
C MET A 241 -5.31 -6.03 -22.77
N LEU A 242 -4.32 -5.36 -22.17
CA LEU A 242 -3.13 -4.84 -22.87
C LEU A 242 -1.96 -5.84 -22.94
N SER A 243 -1.93 -6.84 -22.07
CA SER A 243 -1.01 -7.99 -22.12
C SER A 243 -1.34 -8.96 -23.26
#